data_AF-A0A166CM28-F1
#
_entry.id   AF-A0A166CM28-F1
#
_cell.length_a   1.000
_cell.length_b   1.000
_cell.length_c   1.000
_cell.angle_alpha   90.00
_cell.angle_beta   90.00
_cell.angle_gamma   90.00
#
_symmetry.space_group_name_H-M   'P 1'
#
loop_
_entity.id
_entity.type
_entity.pdbx_description
1 polymer ?
#
loop_
_entity_poly.entity_id
_entity_poly.type
_entity_poly.pdbx_seq_one_letter_code
_entity_poly.pdbx_strand_id
1 'polypeptide(L)'
;MAGLRLSLVVMVLIVPWSCAFRVGPRAGSVNRFESMLRSPVELDDEEEMRNGTNWAVLVAGSNGYGNYRHQADVCHAYQILKRGGLKEENIIVFMFDDIANSELNPRRGVIINSPRGEDVYAGVPKDYTGDQVTAANLYAVILGDKNSVKGGSGKVVDSGPNDRIFIYYSDHGGPGVLGMPDMVYVYANDFINVLKKKHAAGTYKEMVLYVEACESGSIFEGLMPNNLSIYVQTASGVDENSWGTYCPGMDPAPPPEFMTCLGDLYSISWMEDSETHNLKKETIEQQYKKVKDRTSNSNTYTAGSHVMEYGTKEIKKEKVYLYQGFDPASKNFPANRAQAKGQMGTIDQRDADLLFLWQMYKRSPENSIKKTEVFKQISETMAQRAHLADSINMIGKVLFDPGQSNSILNSRRAPGSPLVDDWNCLKSMVQLFEAHCGSLTQYGMKHMRAFANICNDQISLSAMEDACTAVCGRESIAWIPRISKEGGYSS
;
A
#
# COMPACT_ATOMS: atom_id res chain seq x y z
N MET A 1 13.17 64.29 76.02
CA MET A 1 12.28 63.18 75.60
C MET A 1 12.94 62.45 74.44
N ALA A 2 12.78 61.14 74.41
CA ALA A 2 13.64 60.15 73.74
C ALA A 2 13.74 60.26 72.20
N GLY A 3 14.82 59.69 71.65
CA GLY A 3 14.74 58.93 70.39
C GLY A 3 15.80 59.23 69.33
N LEU A 4 17.00 58.66 69.50
CA LEU A 4 17.95 58.39 68.41
C LEU A 4 17.49 57.12 67.65
N ARG A 5 17.58 57.07 66.30
CA ARG A 5 17.96 55.85 65.54
C ARG A 5 18.13 56.07 64.03
N LEU A 6 19.35 55.74 63.58
CA LEU A 6 19.81 55.05 62.35
C LEU A 6 19.12 55.28 60.99
N SER A 7 19.95 55.64 59.99
CA SER A 7 20.04 54.87 58.75
C SER A 7 21.39 55.06 58.05
N LEU A 8 21.80 53.99 57.38
CA LEU A 8 23.13 53.61 56.94
C LEU A 8 23.26 53.80 55.41
N VAL A 9 24.38 54.41 54.98
CA VAL A 9 25.19 54.17 53.76
C VAL A 9 24.52 54.24 52.36
N VAL A 10 25.16 54.96 51.42
CA VAL A 10 25.78 54.43 50.18
C VAL A 10 26.31 55.62 49.36
N MET A 11 27.59 55.56 49.03
CA MET A 11 28.33 56.52 48.20
C MET A 11 28.08 56.20 46.72
N VAL A 12 27.70 57.20 45.94
CA VAL A 12 27.53 57.13 44.48
C VAL A 12 28.84 57.58 43.82
N LEU A 13 29.36 56.81 42.86
CA LEU A 13 30.26 57.31 41.82
C LEU A 13 29.97 56.59 40.48
N ILE A 14 30.19 57.34 39.40
CA ILE A 14 29.46 57.35 38.13
C ILE A 14 30.42 57.05 36.96
N VAL A 15 29.99 56.18 36.01
CA VAL A 15 30.27 56.17 34.52
C VAL A 15 31.66 55.66 34.05
N PRO A 16 31.92 55.21 32.78
CA PRO A 16 31.09 54.98 31.57
C PRO A 16 31.21 53.58 30.89
N TRP A 17 30.36 53.47 29.85
CA TRP A 17 30.24 52.54 28.73
C TRP A 17 31.50 52.38 27.83
N SER A 18 31.60 51.18 27.21
CA SER A 18 32.19 50.86 25.89
C SER A 18 33.68 50.48 25.78
N CYS A 19 33.96 49.19 25.51
CA CYS A 19 34.58 48.73 24.25
C CYS A 19 34.70 47.20 24.17
N ALA A 20 34.72 46.70 22.94
CA ALA A 20 34.45 45.35 22.48
C ALA A 20 35.42 44.23 22.92
N PHE A 21 34.89 43.03 23.14
CA PHE A 21 35.60 41.77 22.89
C PHE A 21 34.77 40.87 21.97
N ARG A 22 35.33 40.56 20.80
CA ARG A 22 34.86 39.55 19.86
C ARG A 22 34.95 38.17 20.51
N VAL A 23 33.84 37.43 20.58
CA VAL A 23 33.85 35.98 20.80
C VAL A 23 33.70 35.32 19.43
N GLY A 24 34.78 34.74 18.91
CA GLY A 24 34.73 33.82 17.78
C GLY A 24 34.25 32.43 18.22
N PRO A 25 33.66 31.63 17.33
CA PRO A 25 33.14 30.31 17.67
C PRO A 25 34.31 29.35 17.93
N ARG A 26 34.32 28.73 19.11
CA ARG A 26 35.18 27.58 19.40
C ARG A 26 34.75 26.43 18.48
N ALA A 27 35.65 26.05 17.57
CA ALA A 27 35.62 24.74 16.94
C ALA A 27 35.60 23.68 18.05
N GLY A 28 34.49 22.94 18.13
CA GLY A 28 34.39 21.77 18.99
C GLY A 28 35.38 20.73 18.51
N SER A 29 36.40 20.47 19.31
CA SER A 29 37.27 19.30 19.21
C SER A 29 36.39 18.05 19.21
N VAL A 30 36.22 17.43 18.04
CA VAL A 30 35.69 16.06 17.94
C VAL A 30 36.64 15.18 18.76
N ASN A 31 36.12 14.56 19.82
CA ASN A 31 36.88 13.67 20.68
C ASN A 31 37.45 12.52 19.82
N ARG A 32 38.77 12.54 19.60
CA ARG A 32 39.52 11.54 18.82
C ARG A 32 39.24 10.10 19.27
N PHE A 33 38.87 9.90 20.54
CA PHE A 33 38.53 8.61 21.12
C PHE A 33 37.14 8.06 20.73
N GLU A 34 36.13 8.89 20.41
CA GLU A 34 34.83 8.38 19.94
C GLU A 34 34.92 7.77 18.53
N SER A 35 35.83 8.29 17.70
CA SER A 35 36.07 7.73 16.35
C SER A 35 36.73 6.34 16.37
N MET A 36 37.42 6.01 17.46
CA MET A 36 38.14 4.73 17.63
C MET A 36 37.27 3.62 18.23
N LEU A 37 36.06 3.93 18.72
CA LEU A 37 35.14 2.98 19.36
C LEU A 37 33.99 2.52 18.45
N ARG A 38 33.98 2.95 17.18
CA ARG A 38 33.01 2.46 16.19
C ARG A 38 33.34 1.02 15.79
N SER A 39 32.34 0.16 15.78
CA SER A 39 32.48 -1.21 15.29
C SER A 39 32.82 -1.17 13.79
N PRO A 40 33.69 -2.05 13.27
CA PRO A 40 33.96 -2.17 11.83
C PRO A 40 32.68 -2.29 10.99
N VAL A 41 31.65 -2.96 11.53
CA VAL A 41 30.33 -3.10 10.90
C VAL A 41 29.61 -1.75 10.75
N GLU A 42 29.74 -0.84 11.72
CA GLU A 42 29.11 0.49 11.64
C GLU A 42 29.82 1.43 10.64
N LEU A 43 31.08 1.12 10.30
CA LEU A 43 31.85 1.86 9.30
C LEU A 43 31.53 1.38 7.88
N ASP A 44 31.42 0.07 7.66
CA ASP A 44 31.02 -0.51 6.38
C ASP A 44 29.58 -0.10 5.99
N ASP A 45 28.67 -0.09 6.96
CA ASP A 45 27.27 0.32 6.80
C ASP A 45 27.10 1.82 6.45
N GLU A 46 27.99 2.68 6.96
CA GLU A 46 28.04 4.11 6.62
C GLU A 46 28.72 4.37 5.26
N GLU A 47 29.66 3.52 4.83
CA GLU A 47 30.25 3.57 3.49
C GLU A 47 29.29 3.10 2.40
N GLU A 48 28.49 2.06 2.63
CA GLU A 48 27.47 1.62 1.66
C GLU A 48 26.43 2.71 1.36
N MET A 49 25.96 3.45 2.38
CA MET A 49 25.07 4.60 2.20
C MET A 49 25.74 5.80 1.53
N ARG A 50 27.07 5.89 1.51
CA ARG A 50 27.81 6.96 0.81
C ARG A 50 27.95 6.70 -0.69
N ASN A 51 27.75 5.46 -1.14
CA ASN A 51 28.02 5.04 -2.53
C ASN A 51 26.77 4.94 -3.43
N GLY A 52 25.56 5.10 -2.89
CA GLY A 52 24.30 5.04 -3.64
C GLY A 52 23.16 5.82 -2.99
N THR A 53 22.12 6.12 -3.76
CA THR A 53 20.91 6.82 -3.32
C THR A 53 19.78 5.82 -3.05
N ASN A 54 19.01 6.05 -1.98
CA ASN A 54 17.79 5.30 -1.71
C ASN A 54 16.61 5.99 -2.37
N TRP A 55 15.89 5.24 -3.21
CA TRP A 55 14.67 5.65 -3.89
C TRP A 55 13.47 4.90 -3.34
N ALA A 56 12.30 5.53 -3.41
CA ALA A 56 11.05 4.86 -3.08
C ALA A 56 9.91 5.21 -4.03
N VAL A 57 9.03 4.24 -4.25
CA VAL A 57 7.76 4.41 -4.98
C VAL A 57 6.63 3.91 -4.08
N LEU A 58 5.72 4.79 -3.70
CA LEU A 58 4.60 4.49 -2.80
C LEU A 58 3.28 4.63 -3.56
N VAL A 59 2.43 3.60 -3.53
CA VAL A 59 1.24 3.52 -4.38
C VAL A 59 0.00 3.13 -3.59
N ALA A 60 -1.02 3.98 -3.61
CA ALA A 60 -2.37 3.67 -3.18
C ALA A 60 -3.24 3.47 -4.42
N GLY A 61 -3.71 2.23 -4.65
CA GLY A 61 -4.43 1.84 -5.87
C GLY A 61 -5.94 2.14 -5.88
N SER A 62 -6.49 2.70 -4.79
CA SER A 62 -7.92 3.02 -4.67
C SER A 62 -8.21 4.51 -4.49
N ASN A 63 -9.46 4.87 -4.74
CA ASN A 63 -10.08 6.13 -4.35
C ASN A 63 -11.31 5.91 -3.46
N GLY A 64 -11.94 7.00 -3.03
CA GLY A 64 -13.16 7.02 -2.23
C GLY A 64 -12.88 6.93 -0.74
N TYR A 65 -13.70 7.61 0.06
CA TYR A 65 -13.51 7.69 1.51
C TYR A 65 -13.69 6.34 2.24
N GLY A 66 -14.43 5.39 1.64
CA GLY A 66 -14.47 4.01 2.13
C GLY A 66 -13.08 3.36 2.12
N ASN A 67 -12.26 3.74 1.16
CA ASN A 67 -10.90 3.24 0.99
C ASN A 67 -9.80 4.04 1.70
N TYR A 68 -10.16 4.81 2.73
CA TYR A 68 -9.25 5.66 3.52
C TYR A 68 -7.91 4.99 3.86
N ARG A 69 -7.95 3.71 4.28
CA ARG A 69 -6.79 2.96 4.75
C ARG A 69 -5.62 2.90 3.76
N HIS A 70 -5.88 2.77 2.45
CA HIS A 70 -4.81 2.61 1.46
C HIS A 70 -3.97 3.88 1.29
N GLN A 71 -4.63 5.06 1.25
CA GLN A 71 -3.91 6.33 1.19
C GLN A 71 -3.28 6.70 2.53
N ALA A 72 -3.90 6.31 3.66
CA ALA A 72 -3.32 6.45 4.98
C ALA A 72 -2.04 5.62 5.13
N ASP A 73 -2.02 4.40 4.62
CA ASP A 73 -0.86 3.53 4.60
C ASP A 73 0.30 4.16 3.81
N VAL A 74 0.03 4.67 2.61
CA VAL A 74 1.04 5.33 1.77
C VAL A 74 1.58 6.60 2.43
N CYS A 75 0.69 7.40 3.02
CA CYS A 75 1.09 8.60 3.77
C CYS A 75 2.00 8.21 4.96
N HIS A 76 1.64 7.16 5.70
CA HIS A 76 2.44 6.69 6.84
C HIS A 76 3.81 6.16 6.40
N ALA A 77 3.86 5.36 5.33
CA ALA A 77 5.11 4.90 4.73
C ALA A 77 6.00 6.08 4.32
N TYR A 78 5.44 7.13 3.72
CA TYR A 78 6.20 8.35 3.39
C TYR A 78 6.84 8.98 4.63
N GLN A 79 6.09 9.11 5.74
CA GLN A 79 6.63 9.69 6.96
C GLN A 79 7.79 8.87 7.54
N ILE A 80 7.69 7.53 7.51
CA ILE A 80 8.77 6.64 7.95
C ILE A 80 10.03 6.87 7.12
N LEU A 81 9.92 6.87 5.79
CA LEU A 81 11.05 7.09 4.89
C LEU A 81 11.65 8.48 5.06
N LYS A 82 10.81 9.51 5.23
CA LYS A 82 11.24 10.89 5.41
C LYS A 82 12.02 11.07 6.71
N ARG A 83 11.53 10.51 7.83
CA ARG A 83 12.26 10.50 9.12
C ARG A 83 13.52 9.62 9.06
N GLY A 84 13.51 8.58 8.24
CA GLY A 84 14.67 7.75 7.90
C GLY A 84 15.77 8.49 7.12
N GLY A 85 15.49 9.70 6.64
CA GLY A 85 16.45 10.54 5.92
C GLY A 85 16.41 10.41 4.40
N LEU A 86 15.44 9.67 3.84
CA LEU A 86 15.22 9.71 2.39
C LEU A 86 14.73 11.11 1.99
N LYS A 87 15.26 11.60 0.87
CA LYS A 87 14.92 12.93 0.37
C LYS A 87 13.63 12.88 -0.44
N GLU A 88 12.87 13.97 -0.42
CA GLU A 88 11.55 14.03 -1.08
C GLU A 88 11.66 13.86 -2.60
N GLU A 89 12.75 14.35 -3.20
CA GLU A 89 13.04 14.18 -4.62
C GLU A 89 13.21 12.70 -5.03
N ASN A 90 13.48 11.80 -4.07
CA ASN A 90 13.70 10.38 -4.31
C ASN A 90 12.53 9.50 -3.86
N ILE A 91 11.46 10.10 -3.30
CA ILE A 91 10.24 9.39 -2.93
C ILE A 91 9.13 9.84 -3.88
N ILE A 92 8.65 8.92 -4.72
CA ILE A 92 7.57 9.14 -5.67
C ILE A 92 6.27 8.64 -5.04
N VAL A 93 5.24 9.49 -4.97
CA VAL A 93 3.96 9.15 -4.35
C VAL A 93 2.81 9.14 -5.36
N PHE A 94 2.12 8.00 -5.42
CA PHE A 94 0.85 7.80 -6.11
C PHE A 94 -0.26 7.65 -5.08
N MET A 95 -1.18 8.62 -5.04
CA MET A 95 -2.39 8.54 -4.23
C MET A 95 -3.48 9.41 -4.86
N PHE A 96 -4.73 8.95 -4.85
CA PHE A 96 -5.79 9.67 -5.55
C PHE A 96 -6.05 11.08 -4.98
N ASP A 97 -5.72 11.30 -3.69
CA ASP A 97 -5.77 12.57 -2.96
C ASP A 97 -7.18 13.10 -2.64
N ASP A 98 -8.14 12.19 -2.44
CA ASP A 98 -9.54 12.50 -2.15
C ASP A 98 -9.95 12.24 -0.69
N ILE A 99 -8.99 11.93 0.19
CA ILE A 99 -9.25 11.59 1.60
C ILE A 99 -9.13 12.81 2.53
N ALA A 100 -8.00 13.52 2.50
CA ALA A 100 -7.71 14.57 3.48
C ALA A 100 -8.77 15.68 3.49
N ASN A 101 -9.22 16.12 2.31
CA ASN A 101 -10.20 17.20 2.17
C ASN A 101 -11.63 16.71 1.88
N SER A 102 -11.88 15.40 1.99
CA SER A 102 -13.23 14.84 1.83
C SER A 102 -14.22 15.51 2.78
N GLU A 103 -15.45 15.72 2.33
CA GLU A 103 -16.52 16.20 3.21
C GLU A 103 -16.84 15.21 4.33
N LEU A 104 -16.52 13.93 4.13
CA LEU A 104 -16.70 12.86 5.09
C LEU A 104 -15.55 12.76 6.10
N ASN A 105 -14.44 13.48 5.88
CA ASN A 105 -13.32 13.49 6.80
C ASN A 105 -13.62 14.37 8.02
N PRO A 106 -13.74 13.81 9.23
CA PRO A 106 -14.02 14.59 10.43
C PRO A 106 -12.85 15.52 10.81
N ARG A 107 -11.65 15.26 10.29
CA ARG A 107 -10.44 16.07 10.50
C ARG A 107 -9.91 16.52 9.13
N ARG A 108 -10.57 17.50 8.52
CA ARG A 108 -10.17 18.01 7.19
C ARG A 108 -8.70 18.45 7.17
N GLY A 109 -7.99 18.06 6.12
CA GLY A 109 -6.56 18.29 5.95
C GLY A 109 -5.66 17.30 6.68
N VAL A 110 -6.21 16.33 7.42
CA VAL A 110 -5.47 15.35 8.22
C VAL A 110 -5.82 13.92 7.79
N ILE A 111 -4.80 13.05 7.76
CA ILE A 111 -4.97 11.59 7.63
C ILE A 111 -4.23 10.91 8.79
N ILE A 112 -4.84 9.93 9.45
CA ILE A 112 -4.21 9.14 10.53
C ILE A 112 -4.21 7.66 10.15
N ASN A 113 -3.12 6.93 10.41
CA ASN A 113 -3.02 5.50 10.08
C ASN A 113 -3.04 4.58 11.32
N SER A 114 -3.33 5.14 12.50
CA SER A 114 -3.57 4.37 13.72
C SER A 114 -4.54 5.12 14.65
N PRO A 115 -5.23 4.42 15.58
CA PRO A 115 -6.24 5.02 16.44
C PRO A 115 -5.78 6.22 17.27
N ARG A 116 -4.49 6.23 17.63
CA ARG A 116 -3.84 7.28 18.42
C ARG A 116 -2.68 7.94 17.66
N GLY A 117 -2.63 7.74 16.34
CA GLY A 117 -1.58 8.27 15.48
C GLY A 117 -1.71 9.76 15.24
N GLU A 118 -0.59 10.37 14.88
CA GLU A 118 -0.53 11.75 14.40
C GLU A 118 -0.91 11.84 12.91
N ASP A 119 -0.97 13.07 12.39
CA ASP A 119 -1.20 13.30 10.98
C ASP A 119 -0.04 12.75 10.13
N VAL A 120 -0.36 11.86 9.19
CA VAL A 120 0.60 11.30 8.24
C VAL A 120 0.52 11.96 6.86
N TYR A 121 -0.48 12.82 6.61
CA TYR A 121 -0.69 13.48 5.32
C TYR A 121 0.21 14.70 5.10
N ALA A 122 0.53 15.43 6.17
CA ALA A 122 1.33 16.64 6.10
C ALA A 122 2.68 16.41 5.39
N GLY A 123 2.93 17.20 4.34
CA GLY A 123 4.20 17.18 3.61
C GLY A 123 4.39 16.01 2.64
N VAL A 124 3.37 15.16 2.45
CA VAL A 124 3.40 14.10 1.42
C VAL A 124 3.31 14.75 0.03
N PRO A 125 4.28 14.52 -0.89
CA PRO A 125 4.27 15.11 -2.22
C PRO A 125 3.10 14.58 -3.06
N LYS A 126 2.57 15.43 -3.93
CA LYS A 126 1.47 15.12 -4.86
C LYS A 126 2.03 14.79 -6.24
N ASP A 127 2.87 13.76 -6.34
CA ASP A 127 3.55 13.45 -7.60
C ASP A 127 2.58 12.97 -8.67
N TYR A 128 1.69 12.04 -8.32
CA TYR A 128 0.63 11.54 -9.19
C TYR A 128 -0.65 11.40 -8.39
N THR A 129 -1.66 12.21 -8.72
CA THR A 129 -2.96 12.24 -8.03
C THR A 129 -4.12 12.19 -9.00
N GLY A 130 -5.33 11.90 -8.50
CA GLY A 130 -6.54 11.78 -9.32
C GLY A 130 -6.36 10.78 -10.47
N ASP A 131 -6.69 11.24 -11.68
CA ASP A 131 -6.61 10.48 -12.94
C ASP A 131 -5.18 10.15 -13.40
N GLN A 132 -4.16 10.68 -12.73
CA GLN A 132 -2.75 10.40 -13.03
C GLN A 132 -2.25 9.13 -12.34
N VAL A 133 -3.03 8.58 -11.41
CA VAL A 133 -2.74 7.31 -10.74
C VAL A 133 -3.11 6.17 -11.69
N THR A 134 -2.24 5.91 -12.66
CA THR A 134 -2.46 4.92 -13.74
C THR A 134 -1.34 3.89 -13.76
N ALA A 135 -1.65 2.66 -14.21
CA ALA A 135 -0.65 1.61 -14.39
C ALA A 135 0.48 2.06 -15.33
N ALA A 136 0.14 2.83 -16.39
CA ALA A 136 1.11 3.36 -17.34
C ALA A 136 2.11 4.32 -16.69
N ASN A 137 1.65 5.26 -15.87
CA ASN A 137 2.53 6.17 -15.13
C ASN A 137 3.38 5.40 -14.12
N LEU A 138 2.82 4.41 -13.41
CA LEU A 138 3.58 3.56 -12.50
C LEU A 138 4.73 2.85 -13.22
N TYR A 139 4.47 2.27 -14.39
CA TYR A 139 5.50 1.59 -15.18
C TYR A 139 6.58 2.56 -15.66
N ALA A 140 6.20 3.74 -16.16
CA ALA A 140 7.13 4.78 -16.58
C ALA A 140 8.02 5.25 -15.41
N VAL A 141 7.42 5.46 -14.23
CA VAL A 141 8.14 5.85 -13.01
C VAL A 141 9.18 4.81 -12.60
N ILE A 142 8.80 3.53 -12.53
CA ILE A 142 9.71 2.45 -12.13
C ILE A 142 10.90 2.37 -13.12
N LEU A 143 10.62 2.54 -14.41
CA LEU A 143 11.64 2.50 -15.47
C LEU A 143 12.52 3.75 -15.52
N GLY A 144 12.19 4.82 -14.80
CA GLY A 144 12.90 6.10 -14.92
C GLY A 144 12.59 6.85 -16.23
N ASP A 145 11.50 6.51 -16.92
CA ASP A 145 11.17 7.05 -18.24
C ASP A 145 10.28 8.30 -18.14
N LYS A 146 10.91 9.48 -18.02
CA LYS A 146 10.22 10.77 -17.97
C LYS A 146 9.36 11.07 -19.20
N ASN A 147 9.68 10.51 -20.36
CA ASN A 147 8.97 10.81 -21.62
C ASN A 147 7.65 10.05 -21.73
N SER A 148 7.54 8.90 -21.06
CA SER A 148 6.32 8.08 -21.05
C SER A 148 5.31 8.50 -19.96
N VAL A 149 5.73 9.35 -19.02
CA VAL A 149 4.85 9.91 -17.99
C VAL A 149 3.82 10.86 -18.61
N LYS A 150 2.57 10.75 -18.17
CA LYS A 150 1.46 11.63 -18.54
C LYS A 150 0.90 12.34 -17.31
N GLY A 151 1.03 13.66 -17.27
CA GLY A 151 0.62 14.47 -16.11
C GLY A 151 1.55 14.29 -14.90
N GLY A 152 1.08 14.71 -13.73
CA GLY A 152 1.85 14.63 -12.48
C GLY A 152 3.03 15.59 -12.41
N SER A 153 3.89 15.37 -11.41
CA SER A 153 5.11 16.14 -11.20
C SER A 153 6.22 15.81 -12.20
N GLY A 154 6.09 14.69 -12.93
CA GLY A 154 7.15 14.15 -13.79
C GLY A 154 8.29 13.47 -13.04
N LYS A 155 8.18 13.31 -11.70
CA LYS A 155 9.17 12.62 -10.89
C LYS A 155 9.17 11.12 -11.22
N VAL A 156 10.34 10.55 -11.46
CA VAL A 156 10.54 9.12 -11.78
C VAL A 156 11.76 8.57 -11.03
N VAL A 157 11.93 7.25 -11.00
CA VAL A 157 13.10 6.60 -10.39
C VAL A 157 14.30 6.66 -11.34
N ASP A 158 14.98 7.81 -11.34
CA ASP A 158 16.18 8.10 -12.13
C ASP A 158 17.45 7.59 -11.41
N SER A 159 17.45 6.29 -11.12
CA SER A 159 18.42 5.62 -10.25
C SER A 159 19.65 5.10 -10.98
N GLY A 160 20.79 5.06 -10.28
CA GLY A 160 22.06 4.49 -10.75
C GLY A 160 22.31 3.04 -10.31
N PRO A 161 23.40 2.40 -10.78
CA PRO A 161 23.69 0.99 -10.49
C PRO A 161 23.98 0.68 -9.01
N ASN A 162 24.34 1.67 -8.20
CA ASN A 162 24.60 1.50 -6.77
C ASN A 162 23.39 1.84 -5.89
N ASP A 163 22.31 2.33 -6.49
CA ASP A 163 21.13 2.80 -5.78
C ASP A 163 20.26 1.64 -5.32
N ARG A 164 19.53 1.85 -4.23
CA ARG A 164 18.53 0.89 -3.73
C ARG A 164 17.14 1.45 -3.90
N ILE A 165 16.19 0.57 -4.21
CA ILE A 165 14.80 0.96 -4.49
C ILE A 165 13.87 0.23 -3.53
N PHE A 166 12.99 0.97 -2.86
CA PHE A 166 11.89 0.43 -2.07
C PHE A 166 10.55 0.73 -2.74
N ILE A 167 9.79 -0.28 -3.13
CA ILE A 167 8.44 -0.10 -3.67
C ILE A 167 7.43 -0.61 -2.65
N TYR A 168 6.42 0.21 -2.37
CA TYR A 168 5.32 -0.16 -1.51
C TYR A 168 3.99 0.11 -2.20
N TYR A 169 3.13 -0.90 -2.25
CA TYR A 169 1.80 -0.83 -2.83
C TYR A 169 0.77 -1.24 -1.78
N SER A 170 -0.31 -0.46 -1.63
CA SER A 170 -1.48 -0.78 -0.80
C SER A 170 -2.77 -0.53 -1.56
N ASP A 171 -3.53 -1.59 -1.83
CA ASP A 171 -4.88 -1.52 -2.39
C ASP A 171 -5.67 -2.84 -2.27
N HIS A 172 -6.82 -2.91 -2.94
CA HIS A 172 -7.47 -4.11 -3.41
C HIS A 172 -6.63 -4.90 -4.42
N GLY A 173 -6.91 -6.20 -4.49
CA GLY A 173 -6.34 -7.10 -5.49
C GLY A 173 -7.30 -8.22 -5.87
N GLY A 174 -6.83 -9.02 -6.81
CA GLY A 174 -7.41 -10.31 -7.17
C GLY A 174 -6.32 -11.22 -7.72
N PRO A 175 -6.67 -12.48 -8.05
CA PRO A 175 -5.72 -13.39 -8.66
C PRO A 175 -5.05 -12.77 -9.90
N GLY A 176 -3.75 -12.49 -9.84
CA GLY A 176 -2.93 -11.99 -10.94
C GLY A 176 -3.12 -10.50 -11.28
N VAL A 177 -3.85 -9.74 -10.45
CA VAL A 177 -4.17 -8.33 -10.72
C VAL A 177 -4.13 -7.46 -9.44
N LEU A 178 -3.61 -6.24 -9.57
CA LEU A 178 -3.61 -5.19 -8.55
C LEU A 178 -4.45 -4.00 -9.03
N GLY A 179 -5.28 -3.43 -8.16
CA GLY A 179 -6.17 -2.32 -8.49
C GLY A 179 -5.46 -1.01 -8.85
N MET A 180 -6.16 -0.16 -9.59
CA MET A 180 -5.78 1.23 -9.86
C MET A 180 -7.07 2.08 -9.87
N PRO A 181 -7.03 3.37 -9.49
CA PRO A 181 -8.22 4.19 -9.38
C PRO A 181 -8.89 4.51 -10.72
N ASP A 182 -8.11 4.50 -11.81
CA ASP A 182 -8.61 4.68 -13.19
C ASP A 182 -9.28 3.42 -13.74
N MET A 183 -9.31 2.33 -12.96
CA MET A 183 -9.87 1.03 -13.31
C MET A 183 -9.10 0.26 -14.37
N VAL A 184 -7.98 0.77 -14.89
CA VAL A 184 -7.05 0.04 -15.75
C VAL A 184 -5.97 -0.58 -14.87
N TYR A 185 -6.17 -1.85 -14.54
CA TYR A 185 -5.43 -2.51 -13.49
C TYR A 185 -4.00 -2.93 -13.86
N VAL A 186 -3.20 -3.19 -12.84
CA VAL A 186 -1.83 -3.72 -12.98
C VAL A 186 -1.90 -5.24 -13.04
N TYR A 187 -1.66 -5.81 -14.23
CA TYR A 187 -1.56 -7.26 -14.41
C TYR A 187 -0.17 -7.75 -14.05
N ALA A 188 -0.11 -8.93 -13.42
CA ALA A 188 1.13 -9.48 -12.90
C ALA A 188 2.21 -9.66 -13.99
N ASN A 189 1.86 -10.15 -15.18
CA ASN A 189 2.83 -10.31 -16.26
C ASN A 189 3.46 -8.99 -16.69
N ASP A 190 2.68 -7.92 -16.81
CA ASP A 190 3.17 -6.61 -17.22
C ASP A 190 4.06 -6.00 -16.14
N PHE A 191 3.65 -6.11 -14.88
CA PHE A 191 4.43 -5.65 -13.74
C PHE A 191 5.79 -6.37 -13.65
N ILE A 192 5.79 -7.70 -13.74
CA ILE A 192 7.03 -8.50 -13.73
C ILE A 192 7.92 -8.18 -14.95
N ASN A 193 7.33 -7.90 -16.11
CA ASN A 193 8.08 -7.47 -17.29
C ASN A 193 8.72 -6.09 -17.10
N VAL A 194 8.06 -5.16 -16.40
CA VAL A 194 8.64 -3.87 -16.01
C VAL A 194 9.83 -4.06 -15.08
N LEU A 195 9.73 -4.94 -14.06
CA LEU A 195 10.84 -5.26 -13.17
C LEU A 195 12.02 -5.90 -13.92
N LYS A 196 11.76 -6.83 -14.84
CA LYS A 196 12.80 -7.42 -15.71
C LYS A 196 13.50 -6.37 -16.57
N LYS A 197 12.74 -5.42 -17.15
CA LYS A 197 13.31 -4.30 -17.92
C LYS A 197 14.16 -3.39 -17.04
N LYS A 198 13.70 -3.06 -15.83
CA LYS A 198 14.45 -2.25 -14.86
C LYS A 198 15.77 -2.93 -14.47
N HIS A 199 15.74 -4.25 -14.26
CA HIS A 199 16.93 -5.06 -13.99
C HIS A 199 17.91 -5.06 -15.18
N ALA A 200 17.39 -5.32 -16.38
CA ALA A 200 18.21 -5.35 -17.60
C ALA A 200 18.91 -4.01 -17.89
N ALA A 201 18.34 -2.89 -17.45
CA ALA A 201 18.97 -1.58 -17.53
C ALA A 201 20.15 -1.40 -16.56
N GLY A 202 20.31 -2.27 -15.55
CA GLY A 202 21.41 -2.18 -14.58
C GLY A 202 21.35 -0.93 -13.70
N THR A 203 20.16 -0.40 -13.45
CA THR A 203 19.95 0.92 -12.79
C THR A 203 19.56 0.81 -11.31
N TYR A 204 19.95 -0.27 -10.64
CA TYR A 204 19.88 -0.41 -9.18
C TYR A 204 20.79 -1.56 -8.73
N LYS A 205 21.21 -1.53 -7.46
CA LYS A 205 21.94 -2.60 -6.80
C LYS A 205 20.98 -3.70 -6.37
N GLU A 206 20.04 -3.34 -5.50
CA GLU A 206 19.01 -4.22 -4.93
C GLU A 206 17.68 -3.48 -4.80
N MET A 207 16.57 -4.23 -4.86
CA MET A 207 15.21 -3.69 -4.71
C MET A 207 14.39 -4.52 -3.73
N VAL A 208 13.59 -3.86 -2.90
CA VAL A 208 12.61 -4.48 -2.00
C VAL A 208 11.21 -4.01 -2.35
N LEU A 209 10.27 -4.95 -2.48
CA LEU A 209 8.86 -4.65 -2.77
C LEU A 209 7.95 -5.21 -1.68
N TYR A 210 7.12 -4.36 -1.10
CA TYR A 210 6.05 -4.74 -0.17
C TYR A 210 4.69 -4.50 -0.83
N VAL A 211 3.82 -5.52 -0.81
CA VAL A 211 2.52 -5.47 -1.50
C VAL A 211 1.38 -5.87 -0.55
N GLU A 212 0.58 -4.89 -0.16
CA GLU A 212 -0.70 -5.06 0.52
C GLU A 212 -1.82 -5.14 -0.52
N ALA A 213 -2.37 -6.35 -0.71
CA ALA A 213 -3.56 -6.61 -1.50
C ALA A 213 -4.09 -8.04 -1.28
N CYS A 214 -5.37 -8.25 -1.56
CA CYS A 214 -5.95 -9.60 -1.69
C CYS A 214 -5.23 -10.40 -2.78
N GLU A 215 -5.03 -11.68 -2.51
CA GLU A 215 -4.33 -12.62 -3.39
C GLU A 215 -2.96 -12.12 -3.88
N SER A 216 -2.28 -11.25 -3.13
CA SER A 216 -1.06 -10.55 -3.56
C SER A 216 0.10 -11.49 -3.92
N GLY A 217 0.14 -12.69 -3.33
CA GLY A 217 1.12 -13.72 -3.73
C GLY A 217 1.01 -14.14 -5.21
N SER A 218 -0.19 -14.06 -5.79
CA SER A 218 -0.46 -14.44 -7.18
C SER A 218 0.15 -13.49 -8.22
N ILE A 219 0.61 -12.30 -7.79
CA ILE A 219 1.36 -11.36 -8.63
C ILE A 219 2.77 -11.89 -8.95
N PHE A 220 3.32 -12.73 -8.08
CA PHE A 220 4.71 -13.16 -8.16
C PHE A 220 4.87 -14.67 -8.36
N GLU A 221 3.93 -15.48 -7.86
CA GLU A 221 4.00 -16.93 -7.96
C GLU A 221 4.09 -17.40 -9.42
N GLY A 222 5.11 -18.21 -9.72
CA GLY A 222 5.38 -18.72 -11.07
C GLY A 222 5.88 -17.70 -12.10
N LEU A 223 5.99 -16.41 -11.72
CA LEU A 223 6.45 -15.34 -12.62
C LEU A 223 7.78 -14.72 -12.19
N MET A 224 7.99 -14.57 -10.88
CA MET A 224 9.11 -13.82 -10.31
C MET A 224 10.42 -14.63 -10.31
N PRO A 225 11.44 -14.24 -11.08
CA PRO A 225 12.74 -14.91 -11.06
C PRO A 225 13.55 -14.57 -9.80
N ASN A 226 14.45 -15.46 -9.40
CA ASN A 226 15.30 -15.27 -8.21
C ASN A 226 16.60 -14.51 -8.48
N ASN A 227 16.88 -14.14 -9.74
CA ASN A 227 18.15 -13.54 -10.17
C ASN A 227 18.03 -12.07 -10.61
N LEU A 228 16.99 -11.36 -10.17
CA LEU A 228 16.80 -9.94 -10.49
C LEU A 228 17.40 -8.99 -9.44
N SER A 229 17.99 -9.50 -8.35
CA SER A 229 18.33 -8.68 -7.17
C SER A 229 17.12 -7.94 -6.61
N ILE A 230 15.97 -8.63 -6.60
CA ILE A 230 14.70 -8.10 -6.13
C ILE A 230 14.13 -9.06 -5.09
N TYR A 231 13.82 -8.55 -3.90
CA TYR A 231 13.12 -9.28 -2.85
C TYR A 231 11.71 -8.75 -2.67
N VAL A 232 10.75 -9.64 -2.50
CA VAL A 232 9.32 -9.30 -2.41
C VAL A 232 8.72 -9.88 -1.14
N GLN A 233 7.86 -9.10 -0.48
CA GLN A 233 6.91 -9.57 0.53
C GLN A 233 5.48 -9.22 0.12
N THR A 234 4.54 -10.13 0.37
CA THR A 234 3.12 -9.91 0.08
C THR A 234 2.28 -10.12 1.33
N ALA A 235 1.18 -9.37 1.46
CA ALA A 235 0.28 -9.45 2.60
C ALA A 235 -0.45 -10.79 2.71
N SER A 236 -0.68 -11.47 1.58
CA SER A 236 -1.40 -12.73 1.55
C SER A 236 -0.82 -13.75 0.56
N GLY A 237 -1.27 -14.99 0.70
CA GLY A 237 -1.06 -16.07 -0.26
C GLY A 237 -1.77 -15.83 -1.59
N VAL A 238 -1.74 -16.82 -2.48
CA VAL A 238 -2.29 -16.71 -3.84
C VAL A 238 -3.82 -16.85 -3.91
N ASP A 239 -4.42 -17.27 -2.80
CA ASP A 239 -5.82 -17.69 -2.66
C ASP A 239 -6.43 -17.23 -1.32
N GLU A 240 -5.87 -16.16 -0.77
CA GLU A 240 -6.29 -15.55 0.50
C GLU A 240 -6.49 -14.04 0.34
N ASN A 241 -7.53 -13.51 0.98
CA ASN A 241 -7.71 -12.08 1.11
C ASN A 241 -6.66 -11.48 2.05
N SER A 242 -6.42 -10.18 1.89
CA SER A 242 -5.80 -9.39 2.92
C SER A 242 -6.86 -8.64 3.75
N TRP A 243 -6.43 -7.92 4.78
CA TRP A 243 -7.31 -7.55 5.89
C TRP A 243 -7.14 -6.09 6.30
N GLY A 244 -8.24 -5.34 6.31
CA GLY A 244 -8.30 -4.02 6.93
C GLY A 244 -8.31 -4.14 8.46
N THR A 245 -7.75 -3.16 9.17
CA THR A 245 -7.76 -3.08 10.63
C THR A 245 -8.00 -1.65 11.11
N TYR A 246 -8.06 -1.44 12.42
CA TYR A 246 -8.43 -0.16 13.01
C TYR A 246 -9.79 0.34 12.51
N CYS A 247 -10.76 -0.56 12.47
CA CYS A 247 -12.10 -0.32 11.92
C CYS A 247 -13.15 -0.03 13.00
N PRO A 248 -14.22 0.72 12.69
CA PRO A 248 -15.31 0.99 13.62
C PRO A 248 -15.94 -0.29 14.18
N GLY A 249 -16.01 -0.40 15.50
CA GLY A 249 -16.57 -1.58 16.19
C GLY A 249 -15.60 -2.76 16.37
N MET A 250 -14.33 -2.58 16.01
CA MET A 250 -13.26 -3.57 16.20
C MET A 250 -12.27 -3.12 17.28
N ASP A 251 -11.40 -3.99 17.77
CA ASP A 251 -10.37 -3.65 18.77
C ASP A 251 -8.95 -3.77 18.17
N PRO A 252 -8.13 -2.71 18.17
CA PRO A 252 -8.46 -1.36 18.62
C PRO A 252 -9.29 -0.59 17.59
N ALA A 253 -10.30 0.13 18.07
CA ALA A 253 -11.19 0.95 17.25
C ALA A 253 -10.53 2.28 16.89
N PRO A 254 -10.88 2.90 15.75
CA PRO A 254 -10.49 4.27 15.44
C PRO A 254 -11.22 5.27 16.35
N PRO A 255 -10.82 6.56 16.36
CA PRO A 255 -11.59 7.60 17.04
C PRO A 255 -13.07 7.58 16.58
N PRO A 256 -14.04 7.76 17.48
CA PRO A 256 -15.47 7.56 17.18
C PRO A 256 -16.02 8.39 16.01
N GLU A 257 -15.38 9.50 15.66
CA GLU A 257 -15.75 10.33 14.52
C GLU A 257 -15.50 9.65 13.16
N PHE A 258 -14.57 8.71 13.06
CA PHE A 258 -14.28 7.98 11.81
C PHE A 258 -15.31 6.88 11.54
N MET A 259 -15.67 6.71 10.27
CA MET A 259 -16.65 5.72 9.79
C MET A 259 -16.01 4.61 8.94
N THR A 260 -14.69 4.61 8.82
CA THR A 260 -13.92 3.72 7.96
C THR A 260 -12.69 3.19 8.71
N CYS A 261 -12.06 2.15 8.20
CA CYS A 261 -10.80 1.61 8.70
C CYS A 261 -9.65 2.59 8.46
N LEU A 262 -8.67 2.63 9.37
CA LEU A 262 -7.54 3.58 9.28
C LEU A 262 -6.30 3.00 8.59
N GLY A 263 -6.15 1.68 8.54
CA GLY A 263 -4.97 1.02 7.97
C GLY A 263 -5.23 -0.45 7.66
N ASP A 264 -4.28 -1.09 7.00
CA ASP A 264 -4.35 -2.51 6.65
C ASP A 264 -3.38 -3.34 7.48
N LEU A 265 -3.77 -4.58 7.82
CA LEU A 265 -3.12 -5.38 8.84
C LEU A 265 -1.65 -5.67 8.51
N TYR A 266 -1.31 -6.01 7.27
CA TYR A 266 0.08 -6.23 6.91
C TYR A 266 0.84 -4.91 6.87
N SER A 267 0.24 -3.87 6.30
CA SER A 267 0.78 -2.51 6.22
C SER A 267 1.19 -1.97 7.59
N ILE A 268 0.24 -1.87 8.52
CA ILE A 268 0.49 -1.38 9.88
C ILE A 268 1.46 -2.28 10.63
N SER A 269 1.49 -3.58 10.32
CA SER A 269 2.41 -4.52 10.96
C SER A 269 3.87 -4.22 10.63
N TRP A 270 4.20 -3.87 9.38
CA TRP A 270 5.58 -3.53 9.00
C TRP A 270 5.92 -2.07 9.31
N MET A 271 4.97 -1.15 9.19
CA MET A 271 5.20 0.27 9.46
C MET A 271 5.46 0.54 10.94
N GLU A 272 4.58 0.04 11.82
CA GLU A 272 4.77 0.19 13.27
C GLU A 272 6.01 -0.57 13.77
N ASP A 273 6.40 -1.65 13.07
CA ASP A 273 7.66 -2.33 13.31
C ASP A 273 8.85 -1.41 13.08
N SER A 274 8.89 -0.80 11.89
CA SER A 274 9.97 0.09 11.48
C SER A 274 10.09 1.33 12.36
N GLU A 275 8.99 1.83 12.90
CA GLU A 275 8.99 2.97 13.82
C GLU A 275 9.47 2.63 15.22
N THR A 276 9.35 1.37 15.65
CA THR A 276 9.61 0.95 17.03
C THR A 276 10.94 0.21 17.22
N HIS A 277 11.73 0.10 16.14
CA HIS A 277 13.00 -0.62 16.12
C HIS A 277 14.14 0.20 15.55
N ASN A 278 15.37 -0.17 15.95
CA ASN A 278 16.56 0.37 15.32
C ASN A 278 16.84 -0.37 14.00
N LEU A 279 16.50 0.28 12.88
CA LEU A 279 16.62 -0.30 11.53
C LEU A 279 18.05 -0.59 11.08
N LYS A 280 19.08 -0.02 11.72
CA LYS A 280 20.48 -0.42 11.48
C LYS A 280 20.82 -1.79 12.06
N LYS A 281 20.02 -2.28 13.00
CA LYS A 281 20.24 -3.57 13.65
C LYS A 281 19.29 -4.63 13.14
N GLU A 282 18.05 -4.25 12.85
CA GLU A 282 17.03 -5.13 12.31
C GLU A 282 17.33 -5.56 10.87
N THR A 283 17.24 -6.87 10.60
CA THR A 283 17.29 -7.40 9.23
C THR A 283 15.91 -7.49 8.59
N ILE A 284 15.86 -7.51 7.26
CA ILE A 284 14.63 -7.75 6.49
C ILE A 284 14.01 -9.11 6.88
N GLU A 285 14.82 -10.13 7.16
CA GLU A 285 14.33 -11.42 7.66
C GLU A 285 13.60 -11.30 9.02
N GLN A 286 14.13 -10.49 9.94
CA GLN A 286 13.53 -10.27 11.25
C GLN A 286 12.20 -9.54 11.14
N GLN A 287 12.14 -8.50 10.31
CA GLN A 287 10.90 -7.79 10.01
C GLN A 287 9.87 -8.72 9.37
N TYR A 288 10.25 -9.49 8.34
CA TYR A 288 9.37 -10.48 7.71
C TYR A 288 8.75 -11.44 8.72
N LYS A 289 9.54 -11.97 9.67
CA LYS A 289 9.05 -12.90 10.69
C LYS A 289 8.05 -12.22 11.64
N LYS A 290 8.32 -10.99 12.07
CA LYS A 290 7.43 -10.21 12.95
C LYS A 290 6.12 -9.86 12.24
N VAL A 291 6.21 -9.38 11.01
CA VAL A 291 5.06 -9.05 10.17
C VAL A 291 4.23 -10.29 9.90
N LYS A 292 4.86 -11.41 9.52
CA LYS A 292 4.17 -12.70 9.35
C LYS A 292 3.42 -13.15 10.60
N ASP A 293 4.03 -13.06 11.78
CA ASP A 293 3.38 -13.45 13.04
C ASP A 293 2.18 -12.55 13.35
N ARG A 294 2.30 -11.22 13.19
CA ARG A 294 1.19 -10.30 13.44
C ARG A 294 0.07 -10.42 12.41
N THR A 295 0.40 -10.51 11.12
CA THR A 295 -0.57 -10.68 10.03
C THR A 295 -1.29 -12.03 10.07
N SER A 296 -0.67 -13.07 10.64
CA SER A 296 -1.37 -14.36 10.91
C SER A 296 -2.53 -14.22 11.89
N ASN A 297 -2.60 -13.09 12.60
CA ASN A 297 -3.55 -12.76 13.65
C ASN A 297 -3.68 -13.88 14.70
N SER A 298 -2.57 -14.20 15.35
CA SER A 298 -2.43 -15.33 16.30
C SER A 298 -2.49 -16.73 15.66
N ASN A 299 -2.01 -16.87 14.43
CA ASN A 299 -1.95 -18.13 13.67
C ASN A 299 -3.31 -18.83 13.46
N THR A 300 -4.43 -18.13 13.64
CA THR A 300 -5.76 -18.72 13.37
C THR A 300 -6.09 -18.66 11.89
N TYR A 301 -5.56 -17.66 11.16
CA TYR A 301 -5.89 -17.36 9.76
C TYR A 301 -7.39 -17.21 9.49
N THR A 302 -8.20 -17.05 10.55
CA THR A 302 -9.64 -16.78 10.47
C THR A 302 -9.93 -15.32 10.16
N ALA A 303 -8.97 -14.46 10.49
CA ALA A 303 -9.06 -12.99 10.43
C ALA A 303 -7.65 -12.41 10.18
N GLY A 304 -6.85 -13.11 9.37
CA GLY A 304 -5.44 -12.85 9.06
C GLY A 304 -5.00 -13.68 7.86
N SER A 305 -3.77 -13.50 7.40
CA SER A 305 -3.28 -14.09 6.13
C SER A 305 -1.82 -14.54 6.20
N HIS A 306 -1.42 -15.39 5.26
CA HIS A 306 -0.04 -15.83 5.13
C HIS A 306 0.80 -14.78 4.39
N VAL A 307 1.75 -14.16 5.10
CA VAL A 307 2.75 -13.29 4.48
C VAL A 307 3.75 -14.13 3.69
N MET A 308 3.82 -13.90 2.39
CA MET A 308 4.66 -14.66 1.46
C MET A 308 5.91 -13.89 1.06
N GLU A 309 6.88 -14.59 0.48
CA GLU A 309 8.13 -14.02 0.00
C GLU A 309 8.55 -14.62 -1.35
N TYR A 310 9.11 -13.78 -2.23
CA TYR A 310 9.53 -14.16 -3.59
C TYR A 310 10.84 -13.47 -3.99
N GLY A 311 11.47 -13.97 -5.06
CA GLY A 311 12.68 -13.38 -5.64
C GLY A 311 13.98 -13.73 -4.90
N THR A 312 14.93 -12.81 -4.91
CA THR A 312 16.31 -12.97 -4.39
C THR A 312 16.31 -12.93 -2.85
N LYS A 313 16.21 -14.10 -2.20
CA LYS A 313 16.08 -14.21 -0.73
C LYS A 313 17.35 -13.88 0.04
N GLU A 314 18.50 -13.80 -0.62
CA GLU A 314 19.78 -13.41 -0.02
C GLU A 314 19.71 -12.01 0.58
N ILE A 315 18.93 -11.10 -0.03
CA ILE A 315 18.67 -9.73 0.44
C ILE A 315 18.08 -9.71 1.85
N LYS A 316 17.39 -10.77 2.29
CA LYS A 316 16.80 -10.84 3.64
C LYS A 316 17.80 -10.67 4.79
N LYS A 317 19.08 -10.96 4.53
CA LYS A 317 20.16 -10.84 5.51
C LYS A 317 20.56 -9.38 5.75
N GLU A 318 20.25 -8.50 4.81
CA GLU A 318 20.52 -7.08 4.89
C GLU A 318 19.65 -6.40 5.93
N LYS A 319 20.11 -5.21 6.34
CA LYS A 319 19.42 -4.38 7.31
C LYS A 319 18.33 -3.54 6.66
N VAL A 320 17.23 -3.33 7.37
CA VAL A 320 16.08 -2.57 6.86
C VAL A 320 16.46 -1.12 6.52
N TYR A 321 17.41 -0.53 7.24
CA TYR A 321 17.82 0.87 6.98
C TYR A 321 18.39 1.11 5.57
N LEU A 322 18.90 0.07 4.90
CA LEU A 322 19.42 0.19 3.54
C LEU A 322 18.32 0.55 2.52
N TYR A 323 17.05 0.35 2.87
CA TYR A 323 15.89 0.64 2.02
C TYR A 323 14.99 1.71 2.63
N GLN A 324 14.80 1.69 3.95
CA GLN A 324 13.88 2.59 4.65
C GLN A 324 14.57 3.77 5.36
N GLY A 325 15.90 3.81 5.36
CA GLY A 325 16.66 4.82 6.08
C GLY A 325 16.74 4.55 7.58
N PHE A 326 17.28 5.51 8.33
CA PHE A 326 17.48 5.39 9.77
C PHE A 326 17.04 6.67 10.49
N ASP A 327 15.97 6.58 11.27
CA ASP A 327 15.54 7.66 12.15
C ASP A 327 16.50 7.78 13.34
N PRO A 328 17.21 8.91 13.52
CA PRO A 328 18.11 9.10 14.65
C PRO A 328 17.45 8.96 16.03
N ALA A 329 16.13 9.22 16.14
CA ALA A 329 15.39 9.04 17.38
C ALA A 329 15.27 7.55 17.78
N SER A 330 15.34 6.63 16.81
CA SER A 330 15.30 5.18 17.02
C SER A 330 16.65 4.58 17.47
N LYS A 331 17.71 5.39 17.65
CA LYS A 331 19.06 4.88 17.98
C LYS A 331 19.10 3.93 19.18
N ASN A 332 18.32 4.26 20.22
CA ASN A 332 18.26 3.49 21.46
C ASN A 332 17.15 2.43 21.47
N PHE A 333 16.41 2.27 20.37
CA PHE A 333 15.36 1.26 20.28
C PHE A 333 15.96 -0.14 20.15
N PRO A 334 15.22 -1.17 20.58
CA PRO A 334 15.65 -2.56 20.42
C PRO A 334 15.79 -2.92 18.93
N ALA A 335 16.66 -3.88 18.64
CA ALA A 335 16.84 -4.43 17.30
C ALA A 335 15.75 -5.44 16.92
N ASN A 336 15.31 -6.22 17.91
CA ASN A 336 14.36 -7.31 17.72
C ASN A 336 13.55 -7.44 19.02
N ARG A 337 12.46 -6.70 19.12
CA ARG A 337 11.45 -6.87 20.16
C ARG A 337 10.27 -7.58 19.55
N ALA A 338 9.80 -8.64 20.22
CA ALA A 338 8.54 -9.25 19.82
C ALA A 338 7.42 -8.20 19.87
N GLN A 339 6.64 -8.11 18.80
CA GLN A 339 5.45 -7.25 18.80
C GLN A 339 4.46 -7.74 19.86
N ALA A 340 3.67 -6.82 20.41
CA ALA A 340 2.70 -7.17 21.43
C ALA A 340 1.71 -8.20 20.88
N LYS A 341 1.60 -9.35 21.58
CA LYS A 341 0.66 -10.40 21.22
C LYS A 341 -0.76 -9.97 21.60
N GLY A 342 -1.48 -9.41 20.65
CA GLY A 342 -2.90 -9.14 20.74
C GLY A 342 -3.55 -9.52 19.42
N GLN A 343 -4.72 -10.17 19.48
CA GLN A 343 -5.53 -10.32 18.28
C GLN A 343 -6.00 -8.94 17.85
N MET A 344 -5.86 -8.67 16.56
CA MET A 344 -6.34 -7.44 15.95
C MET A 344 -7.74 -7.72 15.42
N GLY A 345 -8.69 -6.85 15.74
CA GLY A 345 -9.96 -6.83 15.04
C GLY A 345 -9.72 -6.40 13.59
N THR A 346 -10.17 -7.24 12.67
CA THR A 346 -9.92 -7.08 11.23
C THR A 346 -11.18 -7.35 10.42
N ILE A 347 -11.20 -6.82 9.20
CA ILE A 347 -12.25 -7.06 8.21
C ILE A 347 -11.63 -7.47 6.88
N ASP A 348 -12.31 -8.36 6.15
CA ASP A 348 -11.94 -8.66 4.77
C ASP A 348 -11.93 -7.36 3.97
N GLN A 349 -10.85 -7.13 3.21
CA GLN A 349 -10.72 -5.96 2.34
C GLN A 349 -11.94 -5.74 1.44
N ARG A 350 -12.54 -6.84 0.96
CA ARG A 350 -13.72 -6.79 0.08
C ARG A 350 -14.97 -6.36 0.83
N ASP A 351 -15.01 -6.41 2.15
CA ASP A 351 -16.16 -6.02 2.97
C ASP A 351 -15.96 -4.69 3.72
N ALA A 352 -14.74 -4.12 3.70
CA ALA A 352 -14.43 -2.83 4.30
C ALA A 352 -15.31 -1.69 3.75
N ASP A 353 -15.57 -1.67 2.43
CA ASP A 353 -16.46 -0.67 1.81
C ASP A 353 -17.91 -0.80 2.29
N LEU A 354 -18.39 -2.04 2.47
CA LEU A 354 -19.74 -2.28 3.00
C LEU A 354 -19.83 -1.90 4.48
N LEU A 355 -18.78 -2.14 5.27
CA LEU A 355 -18.71 -1.67 6.64
C LEU A 355 -18.81 -0.14 6.69
N PHE A 356 -18.09 0.57 5.82
CA PHE A 356 -18.16 2.02 5.72
C PHE A 356 -19.57 2.52 5.40
N LEU A 357 -20.22 1.97 4.36
CA LEU A 357 -21.60 2.32 4.01
C LEU A 357 -22.56 2.01 5.16
N TRP A 358 -22.37 0.88 5.84
CA TRP A 358 -23.17 0.49 7.00
C TRP A 358 -23.01 1.48 8.18
N GLN A 359 -21.79 1.95 8.45
CA GLN A 359 -21.57 2.98 9.47
C GLN A 359 -22.23 4.31 9.09
N MET A 360 -22.17 4.71 7.82
CA MET A 360 -22.91 5.88 7.33
C MET A 360 -24.43 5.72 7.51
N TYR A 361 -24.98 4.55 7.21
CA TYR A 361 -26.40 4.26 7.39
C TYR A 361 -26.81 4.37 8.86
N LYS A 362 -26.05 3.74 9.77
CA LYS A 362 -26.32 3.76 11.21
C LYS A 362 -26.25 5.15 11.82
N ARG A 363 -25.34 6.01 11.32
CA ARG A 363 -25.16 7.38 11.83
C ARG A 363 -26.09 8.41 11.18
N SER A 364 -26.81 8.03 10.13
CA SER A 364 -27.76 8.92 9.47
C SER A 364 -29.06 9.02 10.29
N PRO A 365 -29.66 10.23 10.45
CA PRO A 365 -30.90 10.39 11.19
C PRO A 365 -32.04 9.55 10.61
N GLU A 366 -32.92 9.06 11.48
CA GLU A 366 -34.12 8.33 11.05
C GLU A 366 -34.99 9.16 10.10
N ASN A 367 -35.55 8.51 9.07
CA ASN A 367 -36.36 9.13 8.02
C ASN A 367 -35.67 10.26 7.22
N SER A 368 -34.34 10.38 7.27
CA SER A 368 -33.60 11.36 6.46
C SER A 368 -33.38 10.87 5.02
N ILE A 369 -33.36 11.81 4.07
CA ILE A 369 -33.00 11.53 2.66
C ILE A 369 -31.64 10.83 2.57
N LYS A 370 -30.66 11.29 3.38
CA LYS A 370 -29.33 10.69 3.45
C LYS A 370 -29.37 9.22 3.84
N LYS A 371 -30.18 8.84 4.83
CA LYS A 371 -30.30 7.44 5.26
C LYS A 371 -30.86 6.56 4.15
N THR A 372 -31.90 7.03 3.46
CA THR A 372 -32.50 6.35 2.30
C THR A 372 -31.48 6.21 1.15
N GLU A 373 -30.71 7.25 0.86
CA GLU A 373 -29.69 7.23 -0.19
C GLU A 373 -28.56 6.25 0.13
N VAL A 374 -28.06 6.23 1.37
CA VAL A 374 -27.03 5.26 1.77
C VAL A 374 -27.58 3.82 1.72
N PHE A 375 -28.83 3.60 2.12
CA PHE A 375 -29.46 2.27 2.01
C PHE A 375 -29.60 1.82 0.56
N LYS A 376 -29.94 2.74 -0.35
CA LYS A 376 -29.96 2.49 -1.79
C LYS A 376 -28.58 2.10 -2.29
N GLN A 377 -27.52 2.84 -1.92
CA GLN A 377 -26.14 2.52 -2.29
C GLN A 377 -25.70 1.13 -1.79
N ILE A 378 -26.05 0.76 -0.55
CA ILE A 378 -25.80 -0.60 -0.03
C ILE A 378 -26.51 -1.64 -0.90
N SER A 379 -27.79 -1.41 -1.21
CA SER A 379 -28.61 -2.34 -1.99
C SER A 379 -28.06 -2.51 -3.41
N GLU A 380 -27.67 -1.41 -4.07
CA GLU A 380 -27.07 -1.41 -5.40
C GLU A 380 -25.70 -2.10 -5.40
N THR A 381 -24.86 -1.85 -4.38
CA THR A 381 -23.57 -2.53 -4.22
C THR A 381 -23.76 -4.04 -4.07
N MET A 382 -24.68 -4.47 -3.21
CA MET A 382 -24.97 -5.90 -3.02
C MET A 382 -25.55 -6.54 -4.28
N ALA A 383 -26.46 -5.85 -4.98
CA ALA A 383 -27.02 -6.32 -6.24
C ALA A 383 -25.95 -6.46 -7.32
N GLN A 384 -25.01 -5.51 -7.43
CA GLN A 384 -23.88 -5.59 -8.36
C GLN A 384 -22.97 -6.78 -8.03
N ARG A 385 -22.64 -6.99 -6.75
CA ARG A 385 -21.83 -8.15 -6.31
C ARG A 385 -22.51 -9.47 -6.67
N ALA A 386 -23.82 -9.58 -6.43
CA ALA A 386 -24.61 -10.75 -6.80
C ALA A 386 -24.62 -10.96 -8.32
N HIS A 387 -24.88 -9.90 -9.09
CA HIS A 387 -24.86 -9.93 -10.55
C HIS A 387 -23.54 -10.44 -11.12
N LEU A 388 -22.39 -9.95 -10.62
CA LEU A 388 -21.07 -10.41 -11.07
C LEU A 388 -20.86 -11.89 -10.75
N ALA A 389 -21.16 -12.31 -9.53
CA ALA A 389 -20.99 -13.71 -9.10
C ALA A 389 -21.91 -14.67 -9.89
N ASP A 390 -23.17 -14.30 -10.06
CA ASP A 390 -24.17 -15.10 -10.78
C ASP A 390 -23.86 -15.19 -12.27
N SER A 391 -23.47 -14.06 -12.89
CA SER A 391 -23.09 -14.02 -14.30
C SER A 391 -21.90 -14.93 -14.59
N ILE A 392 -20.84 -14.86 -13.79
CA ILE A 392 -19.63 -15.67 -14.00
C ILE A 392 -19.90 -17.15 -13.77
N ASN A 393 -20.68 -17.49 -12.74
CA ASN A 393 -21.13 -18.87 -12.52
C ASN A 393 -21.98 -19.40 -13.67
N MET A 394 -22.89 -18.58 -14.20
CA MET A 394 -23.75 -18.97 -15.32
C MET A 394 -22.97 -19.11 -16.62
N ILE A 395 -22.03 -18.21 -16.91
CA ILE A 395 -21.10 -18.32 -18.05
C ILE A 395 -20.33 -19.63 -17.95
N GLY A 396 -19.79 -19.99 -16.78
CA GLY A 396 -19.12 -21.27 -16.61
C GLY A 396 -20.02 -22.47 -16.92
N LYS A 397 -21.31 -22.42 -16.58
CA LYS A 397 -22.28 -23.50 -16.90
C LYS A 397 -22.67 -23.56 -18.38
N VAL A 398 -22.47 -22.46 -19.12
CA VAL A 398 -22.65 -22.42 -20.58
C VAL A 398 -21.42 -22.98 -21.29
N LEU A 399 -20.22 -22.65 -20.78
CA LEU A 399 -18.95 -23.06 -21.37
C LEU A 399 -18.58 -24.51 -21.06
N PHE A 400 -18.93 -24.99 -19.87
CA PHE A 400 -18.52 -26.31 -19.36
C PHE A 400 -19.73 -27.15 -18.95
N ASP A 401 -19.51 -28.45 -18.79
CA ASP A 401 -20.49 -29.35 -18.19
C ASP A 401 -20.98 -28.77 -16.84
N PRO A 402 -22.31 -28.63 -16.60
CA PRO A 402 -22.83 -27.97 -15.40
C PRO A 402 -22.34 -28.57 -14.07
N GLY A 403 -22.04 -29.88 -14.05
CA GLY A 403 -21.47 -30.57 -12.89
C GLY A 403 -19.98 -30.28 -12.63
N GLN A 404 -19.24 -29.80 -13.64
CA GLN A 404 -17.81 -29.54 -13.58
C GLN A 404 -17.47 -28.04 -13.53
N SER A 405 -18.34 -27.17 -14.06
CA SER A 405 -18.17 -25.71 -14.13
C SER A 405 -17.58 -25.10 -12.84
N ASN A 406 -18.21 -25.35 -11.69
CA ASN A 406 -17.74 -24.78 -10.42
C ASN A 406 -16.34 -25.28 -10.02
N SER A 407 -16.02 -26.54 -10.32
CA SER A 407 -14.68 -27.10 -10.05
C SER A 407 -13.62 -26.48 -10.96
N ILE A 408 -13.95 -26.23 -12.23
CA ILE A 408 -13.03 -25.62 -13.20
C ILE A 408 -12.79 -24.15 -12.85
N LEU A 409 -13.85 -23.35 -12.69
CA LEU A 409 -13.74 -21.92 -12.42
C LEU A 409 -12.94 -21.62 -11.14
N ASN A 410 -13.10 -22.45 -10.11
CA ASN A 410 -12.42 -22.27 -8.82
C ASN A 410 -11.13 -23.10 -8.68
N SER A 411 -10.70 -23.80 -9.73
CA SER A 411 -9.52 -24.65 -9.70
C SER A 411 -8.27 -23.86 -9.29
N ARG A 412 -7.41 -24.49 -8.49
CA ARG A 412 -6.13 -23.94 -8.06
C ARG A 412 -5.01 -24.71 -8.76
N ARG A 413 -4.12 -23.95 -9.42
CA ARG A 413 -2.90 -24.52 -9.98
C ARG A 413 -1.95 -24.97 -8.87
N ALA A 414 -1.01 -25.85 -9.23
CA ALA A 414 0.00 -26.31 -8.29
C ALA A 414 0.87 -25.14 -7.80
N PRO A 415 1.33 -25.16 -6.53
CA PRO A 415 2.22 -24.12 -6.00
C PRO A 415 3.44 -23.88 -6.89
N GLY A 416 3.82 -22.62 -7.05
CA GLY A 416 4.89 -22.19 -7.94
C GLY A 416 4.51 -22.08 -9.43
N SER A 417 3.27 -22.36 -9.81
CA SER A 417 2.78 -22.18 -11.19
C SER A 417 2.20 -20.77 -11.38
N PRO A 418 2.35 -20.15 -12.56
CA PRO A 418 1.65 -18.89 -12.84
C PRO A 418 0.14 -19.12 -12.89
N LEU A 419 -0.64 -18.09 -12.55
CA LEU A 419 -2.11 -18.16 -12.56
C LEU A 419 -2.70 -18.59 -13.92
N VAL A 420 -2.15 -18.05 -14.99
CA VAL A 420 -2.57 -18.29 -16.38
C VAL A 420 -1.33 -18.43 -17.26
N ASP A 421 -1.42 -19.28 -18.30
CA ASP A 421 -0.34 -19.43 -19.27
C ASP A 421 -0.35 -18.30 -20.31
N ASP A 422 -1.54 -17.91 -20.77
CA ASP A 422 -1.76 -16.81 -21.73
C ASP A 422 -2.43 -15.60 -21.05
N TRP A 423 -1.61 -14.61 -20.73
CA TRP A 423 -2.05 -13.35 -20.12
C TRP A 423 -2.85 -12.47 -21.08
N ASN A 424 -2.64 -12.59 -22.40
CA ASN A 424 -3.44 -11.86 -23.38
C ASN A 424 -4.84 -12.47 -23.45
N CYS A 425 -4.95 -13.80 -23.40
CA CYS A 425 -6.24 -14.47 -23.26
C CYS A 425 -6.97 -13.95 -22.02
N LEU A 426 -6.32 -13.92 -20.84
CA LEU A 426 -6.95 -13.45 -19.60
C LEU A 426 -7.53 -12.04 -19.77
N LYS A 427 -6.73 -11.11 -20.29
CA LYS A 427 -7.16 -9.73 -20.57
C LYS A 427 -8.35 -9.68 -21.52
N SER A 428 -8.30 -10.44 -22.61
CA SER A 428 -9.41 -10.49 -23.57
C SER A 428 -10.69 -11.12 -22.98
N MET A 429 -10.59 -12.15 -22.14
CA MET A 429 -11.76 -12.73 -21.44
C MET A 429 -12.41 -11.71 -20.51
N VAL A 430 -11.61 -10.91 -19.81
CA VAL A 430 -12.10 -9.82 -18.96
C VAL A 430 -12.78 -8.74 -19.79
N GLN A 431 -12.16 -8.28 -20.89
CA GLN A 431 -12.74 -7.29 -21.80
C GLN A 431 -14.09 -7.73 -22.36
N LEU A 432 -14.18 -8.98 -22.82
CA LEU A 432 -15.42 -9.56 -23.32
C LEU A 432 -16.49 -9.61 -22.23
N PHE A 433 -16.12 -10.06 -21.02
CA PHE A 433 -17.05 -10.05 -19.90
C PHE A 433 -17.57 -8.63 -19.62
N GLU A 434 -16.69 -7.64 -19.49
CA GLU A 434 -17.09 -6.27 -19.17
C GLU A 434 -17.92 -5.60 -20.28
N ALA A 435 -17.64 -5.94 -21.54
CA ALA A 435 -18.39 -5.42 -22.68
C ALA A 435 -19.86 -5.86 -22.67
N HIS A 436 -20.17 -7.04 -22.14
CA HIS A 436 -21.52 -7.63 -22.15
C HIS A 436 -22.22 -7.61 -20.79
N CYS A 437 -21.47 -7.80 -19.71
CA CYS A 437 -21.99 -7.99 -18.35
C CYS A 437 -21.74 -6.80 -17.43
N GLY A 438 -21.01 -5.77 -17.88
CA GLY A 438 -20.68 -4.56 -17.12
C GLY A 438 -19.36 -4.66 -16.37
N SER A 439 -18.87 -3.52 -15.86
CA SER A 439 -17.56 -3.44 -15.21
C SER A 439 -17.46 -4.36 -13.99
N LEU A 440 -16.31 -5.01 -13.84
CA LEU A 440 -15.99 -5.82 -12.68
C LEU A 440 -15.90 -5.01 -11.40
N THR A 441 -15.52 -3.73 -11.51
CA THR A 441 -15.08 -2.92 -10.37
C THR A 441 -13.91 -3.55 -9.60
N GLN A 442 -13.44 -2.90 -8.52
CA GLN A 442 -12.45 -3.51 -7.64
C GLN A 442 -12.94 -4.82 -6.99
N TYR A 443 -14.26 -4.94 -6.74
CA TYR A 443 -14.82 -6.17 -6.16
C TYR A 443 -14.68 -7.37 -7.10
N GLY A 444 -14.97 -7.19 -8.39
CA GLY A 444 -15.01 -8.26 -9.39
C GLY A 444 -13.64 -8.84 -9.71
N MET A 445 -12.53 -8.18 -9.32
CA MET A 445 -11.18 -8.73 -9.43
C MET A 445 -11.03 -10.10 -8.76
N LYS A 446 -11.86 -10.46 -7.77
CA LYS A 446 -11.88 -11.82 -7.19
C LYS A 446 -12.08 -12.92 -8.21
N HIS A 447 -12.75 -12.60 -9.31
CA HIS A 447 -13.11 -13.57 -10.34
C HIS A 447 -12.01 -13.75 -11.40
N MET A 448 -10.85 -13.08 -11.29
CA MET A 448 -9.76 -13.26 -12.24
C MET A 448 -9.30 -14.71 -12.39
N ARG A 449 -9.36 -15.51 -11.31
CA ARG A 449 -9.07 -16.94 -11.38
C ARG A 449 -10.04 -17.71 -12.27
N ALA A 450 -11.32 -17.31 -12.29
CA ALA A 450 -12.32 -17.93 -13.16
C ALA A 450 -11.99 -17.68 -14.63
N PHE A 451 -11.66 -16.43 -15.00
CA PHE A 451 -11.24 -16.09 -16.37
C PHE A 451 -9.91 -16.76 -16.75
N ALA A 452 -8.95 -16.83 -15.82
CA ALA A 452 -7.70 -17.54 -16.03
C ALA A 452 -7.95 -19.04 -16.30
N ASN A 453 -8.84 -19.67 -15.53
CA ASN A 453 -9.17 -21.08 -15.74
C ASN A 453 -9.91 -21.33 -17.06
N ILE A 454 -10.76 -20.40 -17.51
CA ILE A 454 -11.37 -20.44 -18.85
C ILE A 454 -10.27 -20.41 -19.94
N CYS A 455 -9.27 -19.53 -19.80
CA CYS A 455 -8.12 -19.48 -20.71
C CYS A 455 -7.27 -20.74 -20.68
N ASN A 456 -7.01 -21.27 -19.49
CA ASN A 456 -6.20 -22.47 -19.29
C ASN A 456 -6.86 -23.72 -19.90
N ASP A 457 -8.19 -23.75 -19.97
CA ASP A 457 -8.96 -24.79 -20.64
C ASP A 457 -9.11 -24.57 -22.17
N GLN A 458 -8.40 -23.57 -22.71
CA GLN A 458 -8.35 -23.26 -24.15
C GLN A 458 -9.70 -22.90 -24.77
N ILE A 459 -10.61 -22.32 -23.97
CA ILE A 459 -11.87 -21.79 -24.49
C ILE A 459 -11.60 -20.62 -25.43
N SER A 460 -12.22 -20.66 -26.62
CA SER A 460 -12.07 -19.59 -27.61
C SER A 460 -12.78 -18.29 -27.19
N LEU A 461 -12.25 -17.15 -27.63
CA LEU A 461 -12.88 -15.84 -27.41
C LEU A 461 -14.32 -15.78 -27.95
N SER A 462 -14.60 -16.42 -29.09
CA SER A 462 -15.96 -16.50 -29.66
C SER A 462 -16.92 -17.24 -28.72
N ALA A 463 -16.49 -18.36 -28.13
CA ALA A 463 -17.33 -19.11 -27.20
C ALA A 463 -17.60 -18.32 -25.92
N MET A 464 -16.59 -17.57 -25.42
CA MET A 464 -16.78 -16.67 -24.29
C MET A 464 -17.77 -15.54 -24.63
N GLU A 465 -17.64 -14.92 -25.81
CA GLU A 465 -18.55 -13.85 -26.26
C GLU A 465 -19.99 -14.35 -26.41
N ASP A 466 -20.19 -15.53 -26.98
CA ASP A 466 -21.50 -16.18 -27.09
C ASP A 466 -22.09 -16.46 -25.71
N ALA A 467 -21.28 -16.97 -24.77
CA ALA A 467 -21.72 -17.24 -23.40
C ALA A 467 -22.08 -15.94 -22.65
N CYS A 468 -21.25 -14.91 -22.74
CA CYS A 468 -21.53 -13.58 -22.20
C CYS A 468 -22.81 -12.99 -22.78
N THR A 469 -23.04 -13.12 -24.09
CA THR A 469 -24.25 -12.65 -24.76
C THR A 469 -25.48 -13.44 -24.32
N ALA A 470 -25.38 -14.76 -24.16
CA ALA A 470 -26.48 -15.58 -23.71
C ALA A 470 -26.91 -15.26 -22.26
N VAL A 471 -25.93 -14.98 -21.39
CA VAL A 471 -26.16 -14.71 -19.96
C VAL A 471 -26.59 -13.27 -19.70
N CYS A 472 -25.95 -12.31 -20.37
CA CYS A 472 -26.11 -10.88 -20.10
C CYS A 472 -26.89 -10.11 -21.20
N GLY A 473 -27.13 -10.71 -22.37
CA GLY A 473 -27.57 -10.02 -23.59
C GLY A 473 -29.06 -9.67 -23.74
N ARG A 474 -29.91 -9.74 -22.71
CA ARG A 474 -31.31 -9.28 -22.78
C ARG A 474 -31.77 -8.58 -21.51
N GLU A 475 -32.23 -7.33 -21.64
CA GLU A 475 -33.16 -6.54 -20.79
C GLU A 475 -33.00 -6.54 -19.25
N SER A 476 -32.10 -7.32 -18.65
CA SER A 476 -31.80 -7.34 -17.21
C SER A 476 -30.94 -6.16 -16.77
N ILE A 477 -30.37 -5.40 -17.72
CA ILE A 477 -29.45 -4.28 -17.50
C ILE A 477 -30.17 -2.91 -17.55
N ALA A 478 -31.48 -2.86 -17.29
CA ALA A 478 -32.19 -1.59 -17.13
C ALA A 478 -31.99 -0.96 -15.73
N TRP A 479 -31.51 -1.75 -14.75
CA TRP A 479 -31.41 -1.35 -13.33
C TRP A 479 -29.98 -1.17 -12.80
N ILE A 480 -28.97 -1.61 -13.55
CA ILE A 480 -27.57 -1.33 -13.19
C ILE A 480 -27.26 0.02 -13.82
N PRO A 481 -26.89 1.06 -13.04
CA PRO A 481 -26.31 2.26 -13.63
C PRO A 481 -25.21 1.76 -14.55
N ARG A 482 -25.32 2.03 -15.86
CA ARG A 482 -24.16 1.92 -16.73
C ARG A 482 -23.18 2.93 -16.15
N ILE A 483 -22.34 2.49 -15.20
CA ILE A 483 -21.16 3.23 -14.80
C ILE A 483 -20.50 3.51 -16.13
N SER A 484 -20.43 4.80 -16.45
CA SER A 484 -20.02 5.28 -17.75
C SER A 484 -18.75 4.53 -18.13
N LYS A 485 -18.63 4.17 -19.41
CA LYS A 485 -17.37 3.66 -20.00
C LYS A 485 -16.21 4.68 -19.88
N GLU A 486 -16.36 5.73 -19.05
CA GLU A 486 -15.40 6.80 -18.83
C GLU A 486 -14.12 6.29 -18.15
N GLY A 487 -14.15 5.13 -17.45
CA GLY A 487 -12.97 4.50 -16.84
C GLY A 487 -12.20 3.49 -17.73
N GLY A 488 -12.62 3.23 -18.97
CA GLY A 488 -11.98 2.18 -19.80
C GLY A 488 -12.28 0.74 -19.34
N TYR A 489 -11.62 -0.25 -19.95
CA TYR A 489 -11.71 -1.66 -19.56
C TYR A 489 -10.66 -2.00 -18.50
N SER A 490 -10.95 -2.96 -17.63
CA SER A 490 -10.07 -3.36 -16.53
C SER A 490 -8.79 -4.11 -16.91
N SER A 491 -8.33 -4.02 -18.15
CA SER A 491 -7.34 -4.90 -18.80
C SER A 491 -6.27 -4.18 -19.62
#